data_AF-A0A7C2H1D6-F1
#
_entry.id   AF-A0A7C2H1D6-F1
#
_cell.length_a   1.000
_cell.length_b   1.000
_cell.length_c   1.000
_cell.angle_alpha   90.00
_cell.angle_beta   90.00
_cell.angle_gamma   90.00
#
_symmetry.space_group_name_H-M   'P 1'
#
loop_
_entity.id
_entity.type
_entity.pdbx_description
1 polymer ?
#
loop_
_entity_poly.entity_id
_entity_poly.type
_entity_poly.pdbx_seq_one_letter_code
_entity_poly.pdbx_strand_id
1 'polypeptide(L)'
;MTVGSTCSGASAVVARMTNGDRAGQLATRLNDVFGKPRAYLDFITPGIGSDAFATDQYAVIWSQVTWCPDCSCFTDTNDGRTYELVYTGYNDKSKVTTLITITQADVNLYGKPRWRIALDWANNIRNYVNGWNCTKSPDSPNPPTLQCSGYICPLEIPTGDATTSGTVVATRYGEGERLPRFTMRNGDIFHTNDLTIAVHSSLSSLDNKWVRITNPTNGKSVVARVTDRGGSTDAPIDLSAGGVGVYLGVRRATVTYGPP
;
A
#
# COMPACT_ATOMS: atom_id res chain seq x y z
N MET A 1 6.49 -23.04 2.22
CA MET A 1 6.50 -23.33 0.78
C MET A 1 7.23 -22.19 0.09
N THR A 2 8.20 -22.49 -0.77
CA THR A 2 8.99 -21.48 -1.48
C THR A 2 8.35 -21.26 -2.84
N VAL A 3 7.98 -20.01 -3.16
CA VAL A 3 7.37 -19.66 -4.45
C VAL A 3 8.50 -19.18 -5.35
N GLY A 4 8.92 -20.02 -6.31
CA GLY A 4 9.93 -19.67 -7.31
C GLY A 4 9.27 -19.26 -8.62
N SER A 5 9.59 -18.07 -9.12
CA SER A 5 9.28 -17.66 -10.49
C SER A 5 10.57 -17.47 -11.27
N THR A 6 10.60 -18.04 -12.47
CA THR A 6 11.76 -18.13 -13.36
C THR A 6 12.10 -16.78 -13.99
N CYS A 7 13.10 -16.10 -13.43
CA CYS A 7 14.08 -15.28 -14.19
C CYS A 7 15.44 -15.13 -13.47
N SER A 8 15.66 -15.74 -12.30
CA SER A 8 16.99 -15.77 -11.65
C SER A 8 17.39 -17.11 -11.04
N GLY A 9 16.57 -18.17 -11.14
CA GLY A 9 16.84 -19.43 -10.44
C GLY A 9 16.85 -19.31 -8.90
N ALA A 10 16.59 -18.12 -8.34
CA ALA A 10 16.52 -17.90 -6.91
C ALA A 10 15.10 -18.21 -6.41
N SER A 11 15.03 -19.17 -5.49
CA SER A 11 13.85 -19.43 -4.68
C SER A 11 13.92 -18.57 -3.42
N ALA A 12 13.01 -17.61 -3.27
CA ALA A 12 12.92 -16.79 -2.05
C ALA A 12 11.64 -17.10 -1.28
N VAL A 13 11.73 -17.04 0.05
CA VAL A 13 10.57 -17.18 0.92
C VAL A 13 9.98 -15.80 1.14
N VAL A 14 8.93 -15.46 0.38
CA VAL A 14 8.23 -14.17 0.52
C VAL A 14 7.21 -14.16 1.67
N ALA A 15 6.65 -15.34 1.98
CA ALA A 15 5.72 -15.57 3.08
C ALA A 15 5.89 -17.01 3.61
N ARG A 16 5.67 -17.21 4.92
CA ARG A 16 5.56 -18.53 5.55
C ARG A 16 4.14 -18.70 6.05
N MET A 17 3.55 -19.86 5.78
CA MET A 17 2.17 -20.16 6.11
C MET A 17 2.08 -21.62 6.51
N THR A 18 1.16 -21.93 7.44
CA THR A 18 0.93 -23.31 7.90
C THR A 18 -0.03 -24.09 6.98
N ASN A 19 -0.82 -23.39 6.16
CA ASN A 19 -1.78 -23.99 5.25
C ASN A 19 -1.22 -24.03 3.81
N GLY A 20 -1.14 -25.23 3.24
CA GLY A 20 -0.60 -25.46 1.89
C GLY A 20 -1.45 -24.87 0.76
N ASP A 21 -2.77 -24.91 0.88
CA ASP A 21 -3.68 -24.34 -0.13
C ASP A 21 -3.55 -22.82 -0.21
N ARG A 22 -3.42 -22.14 0.94
CA ARG A 22 -3.16 -20.69 0.98
C ARG A 22 -1.82 -20.33 0.33
N ALA A 23 -0.79 -21.14 0.57
CA ALA A 23 0.50 -20.94 -0.08
C ALA A 23 0.39 -21.13 -1.61
N GLY A 24 -0.36 -22.13 -2.06
CA GLY A 24 -0.68 -22.33 -3.48
C GLY A 24 -1.45 -21.16 -4.09
N GLN A 25 -2.46 -20.62 -3.39
CA GLN A 25 -3.23 -19.46 -3.84
C GLN A 25 -2.37 -18.20 -3.98
N LEU A 26 -1.51 -17.92 -3.00
CA LEU A 26 -0.57 -16.81 -3.09
C LEU A 26 0.37 -16.99 -4.30
N ALA A 27 0.91 -18.20 -4.51
CA ALA A 27 1.76 -18.50 -5.65
C ALA A 27 1.04 -18.25 -6.99
N THR A 28 -0.19 -18.75 -7.14
CA THR A 28 -1.01 -18.53 -8.34
C THR A 28 -1.26 -17.05 -8.59
N ARG A 29 -1.63 -16.29 -7.56
CA ARG A 29 -1.93 -14.84 -7.69
C ARG A 29 -0.68 -14.03 -8.00
N LEU A 30 0.45 -14.35 -7.38
CA LEU A 30 1.74 -13.74 -7.71
C LEU A 30 2.11 -14.02 -9.16
N ASN A 31 2.00 -15.28 -9.61
CA ASN A 31 2.26 -15.65 -11.00
C ASN A 31 1.34 -14.93 -11.99
N ASP A 32 0.06 -14.73 -11.66
CA ASP A 32 -0.85 -13.93 -12.50
C ASP A 32 -0.39 -12.47 -12.60
N VAL A 33 -0.12 -11.81 -11.46
CA VAL A 33 0.38 -10.41 -11.46
C VAL A 33 1.72 -10.30 -12.21
N PHE A 34 2.62 -11.25 -11.99
CA PHE A 34 3.93 -11.28 -12.60
C PHE A 34 3.88 -11.62 -14.09
N GLY A 35 2.88 -12.38 -14.54
CA GLY A 35 2.63 -12.65 -15.95
C GLY A 35 2.07 -11.45 -16.72
N LYS A 36 1.53 -10.43 -16.04
CA LYS A 36 0.99 -9.24 -16.73
C LYS A 36 2.13 -8.41 -17.34
N PRO A 37 2.07 -8.11 -18.65
CA PRO A 37 3.00 -7.19 -19.29
C PRO A 37 2.94 -5.83 -18.59
N ARG A 38 4.11 -5.24 -18.35
CA ARG A 38 4.24 -3.88 -17.79
C ARG A 38 3.57 -3.69 -16.41
N ALA A 39 3.28 -4.76 -15.66
CA ALA A 39 2.79 -4.64 -14.30
C ALA A 39 3.78 -3.81 -13.46
N TYR A 40 3.28 -2.74 -12.82
CA TYR A 40 4.10 -1.87 -12.00
C TYR A 40 4.07 -2.38 -10.57
N LEU A 41 5.16 -3.02 -10.15
CA LEU A 41 5.20 -3.83 -8.92
C LEU A 41 5.51 -2.99 -7.67
N ASP A 42 5.83 -1.70 -7.84
CA ASP A 42 5.94 -0.72 -6.74
C ASP A 42 4.62 -0.54 -5.97
N PHE A 43 3.51 -0.97 -6.56
CA PHE A 43 2.19 -0.91 -5.96
C PHE A 43 1.75 -2.21 -5.27
N ILE A 44 2.71 -3.09 -4.96
CA ILE A 44 2.52 -4.16 -3.98
C ILE A 44 2.66 -3.55 -2.59
N THR A 45 1.59 -3.55 -1.82
CA THR A 45 1.49 -2.80 -0.55
C THR A 45 0.58 -3.50 0.46
N PRO A 46 0.73 -3.28 1.79
CA PRO A 46 -0.33 -3.60 2.73
C PRO A 46 -1.61 -2.82 2.41
N GLY A 47 -2.75 -3.50 2.54
CA GLY A 47 -4.05 -2.91 2.26
C GLY A 47 -5.20 -3.68 2.89
N ILE A 48 -6.39 -3.37 2.42
CA ILE A 48 -7.63 -4.05 2.79
C ILE A 48 -8.01 -5.01 1.65
N GLY A 49 -8.01 -6.32 1.95
CA GLY A 49 -8.37 -7.40 1.04
C GLY A 49 -9.66 -8.10 1.43
N SER A 50 -10.09 -9.05 0.59
CA SER A 50 -11.38 -9.74 0.73
C SER A 50 -11.31 -11.24 0.44
N ASP A 51 -10.41 -11.96 1.13
CA ASP A 51 -10.35 -13.42 1.06
C ASP A 51 -11.31 -14.11 2.05
N ALA A 52 -11.91 -15.22 1.62
CA ALA A 52 -12.83 -16.03 2.41
C ALA A 52 -12.20 -16.67 3.68
N PHE A 53 -10.87 -16.66 3.79
CA PHE A 53 -10.14 -17.28 4.90
C PHE A 53 -9.96 -16.37 6.12
N ALA A 54 -10.43 -15.12 6.08
CA ALA A 54 -10.18 -14.14 7.11
C ALA A 54 -11.46 -13.43 7.58
N THR A 55 -11.53 -13.20 8.89
CA THR A 55 -12.56 -12.38 9.54
C THR A 55 -12.18 -10.90 9.61
N ASP A 56 -10.88 -10.60 9.45
CA ASP A 56 -10.30 -9.26 9.39
C ASP A 56 -9.71 -9.00 8.00
N GLN A 57 -9.64 -7.74 7.58
CA GLN A 57 -9.38 -7.41 6.18
C GLN A 57 -7.92 -7.05 5.84
N TYR A 58 -6.95 -7.12 6.77
CA TYR A 58 -5.55 -6.79 6.45
C TYR A 58 -4.93 -7.79 5.46
N ALA A 59 -4.40 -7.29 4.36
CA ALA A 59 -3.89 -8.11 3.26
C ALA A 59 -2.64 -7.49 2.62
N VAL A 60 -1.94 -8.29 1.82
CA VAL A 60 -1.07 -7.77 0.76
C VAL A 60 -1.91 -7.62 -0.50
N ILE A 61 -1.83 -6.46 -1.14
CA ILE A 61 -2.59 -6.15 -2.35
C ILE A 61 -1.69 -5.63 -3.47
N TRP A 62 -2.21 -5.64 -4.70
CA TRP A 62 -1.65 -4.93 -5.85
C TRP A 62 -2.75 -4.17 -6.60
N SER A 63 -2.54 -2.90 -6.90
CA SER A 63 -3.60 -2.01 -7.42
C SER A 63 -3.79 -2.04 -8.93
N GLN A 64 -3.37 -3.13 -9.56
CA GLN A 64 -3.54 -3.36 -10.99
C GLN A 64 -2.96 -2.27 -11.89
N VAL A 65 -1.95 -1.55 -11.40
CA VAL A 65 -1.30 -0.47 -12.14
C VAL A 65 -0.34 -1.08 -13.16
N THR A 66 -0.52 -0.72 -14.43
CA THR A 66 0.39 -1.09 -15.51
C THR A 66 1.09 0.14 -16.06
N TRP A 67 2.39 0.03 -16.30
CA TRP A 67 3.20 1.06 -16.95
C TRP A 67 2.84 1.21 -18.43
N CYS A 68 2.94 2.43 -18.96
CA CYS A 68 2.65 2.75 -20.37
C CYS A 68 3.82 3.52 -21.00
N PRO A 69 4.30 3.13 -22.20
CA PRO A 69 5.55 3.63 -22.78
C PRO A 69 5.62 5.12 -23.12
N ASP A 70 4.48 5.73 -23.39
CA ASP A 70 4.35 7.10 -23.89
C ASP A 70 3.87 8.07 -22.81
N CYS A 71 3.84 7.63 -21.55
CA CYS A 71 3.19 8.36 -20.46
C CYS A 71 1.70 8.67 -20.69
N SER A 72 1.05 8.13 -21.74
CA SER A 72 -0.33 8.52 -22.12
C SER A 72 -1.38 8.09 -21.10
N CYS A 73 -1.16 6.97 -20.41
CA CYS A 73 -2.03 6.53 -19.32
C CYS A 73 -1.82 7.30 -18.02
N PHE A 74 -0.81 8.18 -17.99
CA PHE A 74 -0.47 9.04 -16.88
C PHE A 74 -0.76 10.51 -17.19
N THR A 75 -1.14 10.86 -18.43
CA THR A 75 -1.43 12.26 -18.80
C THR A 75 -2.90 12.62 -18.59
N ASP A 76 -3.12 13.60 -17.72
CA ASP A 76 -4.27 14.51 -17.80
C ASP A 76 -3.76 15.78 -18.52
N THR A 77 -4.16 15.96 -19.78
CA THR A 77 -3.53 16.86 -20.77
C THR A 77 -3.75 18.36 -20.56
N ASN A 78 -4.21 18.80 -19.39
CA ASN A 78 -4.50 20.22 -19.17
C ASN A 78 -3.27 21.07 -18.81
N ASP A 79 -2.13 20.49 -18.39
CA ASP A 79 -0.93 21.25 -18.02
C ASP A 79 0.41 20.63 -18.48
N GLY A 80 0.37 19.57 -19.28
CA GLY A 80 1.56 18.91 -19.83
C GLY A 80 2.38 18.10 -18.80
N ARG A 81 1.81 17.75 -17.64
CA ARG A 81 2.48 16.92 -16.61
C ARG A 81 2.00 15.46 -16.64
N THR A 82 2.92 14.56 -16.29
CA THR A 82 2.67 13.13 -16.11
C THR A 82 2.27 12.84 -14.65
N TYR A 83 1.11 12.22 -14.43
CA TYR A 83 0.59 11.80 -13.13
C TYR A 83 0.48 10.28 -13.06
N GLU A 84 1.19 9.63 -12.13
CA GLU A 84 1.02 8.20 -11.89
C GLU A 84 -0.44 7.87 -11.49
N LEU A 85 -0.99 6.75 -12.00
CA LEU A 85 -2.35 6.24 -11.70
C LEU A 85 -2.44 5.66 -10.27
N VAL A 86 -1.92 6.38 -9.27
CA VAL A 86 -1.87 6.01 -7.85
C VAL A 86 -3.25 5.98 -7.18
N TYR A 87 -4.30 6.40 -7.91
CA TYR A 87 -5.69 6.48 -7.45
C TYR A 87 -6.56 5.28 -7.87
N THR A 88 -6.02 4.37 -8.68
CA THR A 88 -6.80 3.24 -9.20
C THR A 88 -7.34 2.39 -8.04
N GLY A 89 -8.64 2.11 -8.09
CA GLY A 89 -9.31 1.24 -7.12
C GLY A 89 -9.57 1.85 -5.74
N TYR A 90 -9.41 3.17 -5.57
CA TYR A 90 -9.67 3.83 -4.28
C TYR A 90 -11.11 3.58 -3.78
N ASN A 91 -12.10 3.72 -4.65
CA ASN A 91 -13.53 3.49 -4.37
C ASN A 91 -14.09 2.21 -5.01
N ASP A 92 -13.29 1.51 -5.82
CA ASP A 92 -13.69 0.29 -6.55
C ASP A 92 -12.68 -0.82 -6.30
N LYS A 93 -12.96 -1.67 -5.31
CA LYS A 93 -12.07 -2.76 -4.91
C LYS A 93 -11.95 -3.87 -5.95
N SER A 94 -12.78 -3.90 -6.99
CA SER A 94 -12.58 -4.83 -8.11
C SER A 94 -11.31 -4.53 -8.91
N LYS A 95 -10.81 -3.28 -8.81
CA LYS A 95 -9.56 -2.82 -9.41
C LYS A 95 -8.33 -3.03 -8.51
N VAL A 96 -8.50 -3.77 -7.41
CA VAL A 96 -7.43 -4.15 -6.49
C VAL A 96 -7.34 -5.66 -6.44
N THR A 97 -6.17 -6.20 -6.75
CA THR A 97 -5.89 -7.63 -6.56
C THR A 97 -5.52 -7.87 -5.11
N THR A 98 -6.33 -8.64 -4.38
CA THR A 98 -5.89 -9.21 -3.09
C THR A 98 -4.93 -10.36 -3.38
N LEU A 99 -3.65 -10.20 -3.01
CA LEU A 99 -2.67 -11.28 -3.15
C LEU A 99 -2.90 -12.31 -2.05
N ILE A 100 -3.00 -11.86 -0.80
CA ILE A 100 -3.29 -12.72 0.34
C ILE A 100 -3.77 -11.91 1.55
N THR A 101 -4.87 -12.34 2.18
CA THR A 101 -5.29 -11.80 3.49
C THR A 101 -4.56 -12.50 4.64
N ILE A 102 -4.18 -11.72 5.67
CA ILE A 102 -3.48 -12.20 6.86
C ILE A 102 -4.46 -12.78 7.89
N THR A 103 -4.24 -14.03 8.28
CA THR A 103 -5.14 -14.80 9.17
C THR A 103 -4.63 -14.84 10.61
N GLN A 104 -5.45 -15.36 11.52
CA GLN A 104 -5.01 -15.60 12.91
C GLN A 104 -3.87 -16.63 12.99
N ALA A 105 -3.84 -17.62 12.09
CA ALA A 105 -2.76 -18.60 12.05
C ALA A 105 -1.41 -17.92 11.73
N ASP A 106 -1.41 -16.91 10.86
CA ASP A 106 -0.21 -16.15 10.53
C ASP A 106 0.24 -15.30 11.74
N VAL A 107 -0.70 -14.66 12.46
CA VAL A 107 -0.42 -13.94 13.72
C VAL A 107 0.25 -14.87 14.73
N ASN A 108 -0.29 -16.07 14.93
CA ASN A 108 0.26 -17.05 15.87
C ASN A 108 1.64 -17.54 15.44
N LEU A 109 1.88 -17.71 14.14
CA LEU A 109 3.16 -18.16 13.59
C LEU A 109 4.27 -17.11 13.74
N TYR A 110 3.95 -15.84 13.48
CA TYR A 110 4.94 -14.77 13.47
C TYR A 110 5.07 -14.04 14.81
N GLY A 111 4.11 -14.19 15.73
CA GLY A 111 4.05 -13.39 16.95
C GLY A 111 3.88 -11.90 16.68
N LYS A 112 3.24 -11.53 15.55
CA LYS A 112 3.06 -10.14 15.10
C LYS A 112 1.59 -9.89 14.73
N PRO A 113 1.08 -8.67 14.93
CA PRO A 113 -0.24 -8.30 14.45
C PRO A 113 -0.30 -8.27 12.92
N ARG A 114 -1.53 -8.39 12.39
CA ARG A 114 -1.80 -8.60 10.96
C ARG A 114 -1.20 -7.51 10.06
N TRP A 115 -1.31 -6.24 10.42
CA TRP A 115 -0.80 -5.12 9.62
C TRP A 115 0.73 -5.14 9.48
N ARG A 116 1.45 -5.59 10.52
CA ARG A 116 2.92 -5.75 10.48
C ARG A 116 3.32 -6.92 9.58
N ILE A 117 2.59 -8.03 9.65
CA ILE A 117 2.81 -9.17 8.74
C ILE A 117 2.55 -8.76 7.29
N ALA A 118 1.48 -8.01 7.03
CA ALA A 118 1.15 -7.51 5.69
C ALA A 118 2.28 -6.63 5.13
N LEU A 119 2.83 -5.71 5.93
CA LEU A 119 3.97 -4.89 5.53
C LEU A 119 5.22 -5.74 5.27
N ASP A 120 5.56 -6.66 6.18
CA ASP A 120 6.71 -7.56 6.04
C ASP A 120 6.61 -8.37 4.75
N TRP A 121 5.44 -8.97 4.47
CA TRP A 121 5.22 -9.76 3.27
C TRP A 121 5.22 -8.91 2.00
N ALA A 122 4.64 -7.71 2.01
CA ALA A 122 4.74 -6.77 0.89
C ALA A 122 6.21 -6.47 0.58
N ASN A 123 7.01 -6.14 1.59
CA ASN A 123 8.44 -5.86 1.42
C ASN A 123 9.24 -7.07 0.97
N ASN A 124 8.95 -8.27 1.47
CA ASN A 124 9.61 -9.49 1.00
C ASN A 124 9.32 -9.75 -0.49
N ILE A 125 8.08 -9.54 -0.93
CA ILE A 125 7.70 -9.68 -2.34
C ILE A 125 8.42 -8.62 -3.18
N ARG A 126 8.35 -7.34 -2.79
CA ARG A 126 9.03 -6.22 -3.46
C ARG A 126 10.52 -6.46 -3.61
N ASN A 127 11.18 -6.93 -2.56
CA ASN A 127 12.60 -7.28 -2.58
C ASN A 127 12.90 -8.44 -3.53
N TYR A 128 12.02 -9.44 -3.60
CA TYR A 128 12.19 -10.58 -4.51
C TYR A 128 12.07 -10.18 -5.98
N VAL A 129 11.12 -9.32 -6.31
CA VAL A 129 10.92 -8.84 -7.69
C VAL A 129 11.72 -7.59 -8.03
N ASN A 130 12.66 -7.22 -7.17
CA ASN A 130 13.50 -6.06 -7.42
C ASN A 130 14.35 -6.27 -8.69
N GLY A 131 14.44 -5.26 -9.57
CA GLY A 131 15.02 -5.41 -10.91
C GLY A 131 14.03 -5.91 -11.98
N TRP A 132 12.79 -6.27 -11.63
CA TRP A 132 11.78 -6.72 -12.60
C TRP A 132 11.05 -5.57 -13.29
N ASN A 133 11.02 -4.38 -12.67
CA ASN A 133 10.32 -3.22 -13.23
C ASN A 133 10.94 -2.70 -14.53
N CYS A 134 12.19 -3.06 -14.86
CA CYS A 134 12.91 -2.62 -16.07
C CYS A 134 13.14 -3.71 -17.14
N THR A 135 12.78 -4.97 -16.89
CA THR A 135 13.19 -6.12 -17.75
C THR A 135 12.06 -6.72 -18.60
N LYS A 136 10.83 -6.21 -18.51
CA LYS A 136 9.67 -6.74 -19.27
C LYS A 136 9.49 -6.15 -20.67
N SER A 137 10.34 -5.20 -21.10
CA SER A 137 10.38 -4.68 -22.46
C SER A 137 11.83 -4.33 -22.83
N PRO A 138 12.40 -4.81 -23.96
CA PRO A 138 13.70 -4.36 -24.46
C PRO A 138 13.69 -2.87 -24.86
N ASP A 139 12.51 -2.32 -25.10
CA ASP A 139 12.31 -0.89 -25.32
C ASP A 139 12.17 -0.17 -23.97
N SER A 140 13.30 0.04 -23.30
CA SER A 140 13.37 0.95 -22.16
C SER A 140 13.43 2.38 -22.69
N PRO A 141 12.37 3.22 -22.59
CA PRO A 141 12.51 4.62 -22.94
C PRO A 141 13.38 5.27 -21.87
N ASN A 142 14.57 5.67 -22.30
CA ASN A 142 15.40 6.61 -21.61
C ASN A 142 14.64 7.95 -21.59
N PRO A 143 14.18 8.41 -20.42
CA PRO A 143 14.63 9.74 -19.99
C PRO A 143 15.29 9.67 -18.59
N PRO A 144 16.36 10.45 -18.35
CA PRO A 144 17.15 10.38 -17.11
C PRO A 144 16.46 10.93 -15.86
N THR A 145 15.17 11.28 -15.92
CA THR A 145 14.50 12.13 -14.91
C THR A 145 13.27 11.49 -14.27
N LEU A 146 12.88 10.27 -14.66
CA LEU A 146 11.89 9.49 -13.91
C LEU A 146 12.64 8.54 -12.97
N GLN A 147 12.34 8.69 -11.68
CA GLN A 147 12.92 7.99 -10.52
C GLN A 147 12.47 6.50 -10.46
N CYS A 148 12.54 5.79 -11.59
CA CYS A 148 12.01 4.44 -11.78
C CYS A 148 13.08 3.51 -12.38
N SER A 149 14.30 3.57 -11.83
CA SER A 149 15.49 2.83 -12.28
C SER A 149 15.45 1.34 -11.89
N GLY A 150 14.39 0.62 -12.27
CA GLY A 150 14.26 -0.83 -12.09
C GLY A 150 14.24 -1.31 -10.64
N TYR A 151 14.37 -0.41 -9.68
CA TYR A 151 14.52 -0.69 -8.28
C TYR A 151 13.22 -0.40 -7.54
N ILE A 152 12.64 -1.43 -6.95
CA ILE A 152 11.45 -1.36 -6.12
C ILE A 152 11.92 -1.10 -4.69
N CYS A 153 11.77 0.14 -4.22
CA CYS A 153 12.11 0.48 -2.85
C CYS A 153 11.25 -0.34 -1.87
N PRO A 154 11.83 -0.90 -0.79
CA PRO A 154 11.02 -1.40 0.31
C PRO A 154 10.25 -0.24 0.94
N LEU A 155 9.04 -0.52 1.39
CA LEU A 155 8.24 0.40 2.18
C LEU A 155 8.87 0.60 3.55
N GLU A 156 8.93 1.85 4.01
CA GLU A 156 9.51 2.19 5.30
C GLU A 156 8.75 1.51 6.45
N ILE A 157 9.53 0.93 7.37
CA ILE A 157 9.02 0.26 8.57
C ILE A 157 8.84 1.29 9.69
N PRO A 158 7.63 1.44 10.25
CA PRO A 158 7.43 2.37 11.36
C PRO A 158 8.30 2.05 12.56
N THR A 159 8.90 3.09 13.15
CA THR A 159 9.79 3.03 14.31
C THR A 159 9.12 2.56 15.59
N GLY A 160 7.78 2.49 15.62
CA GLY A 160 7.03 2.03 16.77
C GLY A 160 5.54 2.27 16.63
N ASP A 161 4.86 2.19 17.76
CA ASP A 161 3.42 2.41 17.87
C ASP A 161 3.15 3.82 18.41
N ALA A 162 2.00 4.39 18.06
CA ALA A 162 1.50 5.58 18.72
C ALA A 162 1.34 5.31 20.23
N THR A 163 1.74 6.27 21.04
CA THR A 163 1.57 6.25 22.50
C THR A 163 0.53 7.26 22.98
N THR A 164 0.12 8.18 22.10
CA THR A 164 -0.89 9.19 22.36
C THR A 164 -2.19 8.82 21.66
N SER A 165 -3.31 9.29 22.21
CA SER A 165 -4.63 9.15 21.61
C SER A 165 -5.32 10.51 21.56
N GLY A 166 -6.30 10.65 20.68
CA GLY A 166 -7.07 11.88 20.56
C GLY A 166 -8.26 11.76 19.64
N THR A 167 -9.05 12.84 19.57
CA THR A 167 -10.20 12.97 18.68
C THR A 167 -9.98 14.19 17.79
N VAL A 168 -10.07 14.01 16.47
CA VAL A 168 -9.81 15.06 15.49
C VAL A 168 -10.75 14.92 14.30
N VAL A 169 -10.90 15.98 13.51
CA VAL A 169 -11.45 15.83 12.16
C VAL A 169 -10.36 15.25 11.27
N ALA A 170 -10.69 14.21 10.51
CA ALA A 170 -9.84 13.71 9.44
C ALA A 170 -10.47 14.02 8.09
N THR A 171 -9.64 14.30 7.08
CA THR A 171 -10.04 14.22 5.67
C THR A 171 -9.37 13.04 4.98
N ARG A 172 -9.46 12.94 3.67
CA ARG A 172 -8.72 11.95 2.89
C ARG A 172 -8.15 12.57 1.63
N TYR A 173 -7.06 11.99 1.15
CA TYR A 173 -6.38 12.33 -0.09
C TYR A 173 -6.11 11.06 -0.90
N GLY A 174 -5.94 11.20 -2.20
CA GLY A 174 -5.81 10.08 -3.11
C GLY A 174 -7.09 9.75 -3.87
N GLU A 175 -7.94 10.74 -4.12
CA GLU A 175 -9.18 10.66 -4.90
C GLU A 175 -9.05 11.20 -6.33
N GLY A 176 -7.83 11.38 -6.85
CA GLY A 176 -7.57 11.97 -8.17
C GLY A 176 -6.90 13.34 -8.12
N GLU A 177 -6.37 13.75 -6.97
CA GLU A 177 -5.64 15.00 -6.83
C GLU A 177 -4.40 14.98 -7.74
N ARG A 178 -4.04 16.12 -8.32
CA ARG A 178 -2.83 16.24 -9.13
C ARG A 178 -1.63 16.41 -8.20
N LEU A 179 -1.13 15.31 -7.63
CA LEU A 179 0.01 15.35 -6.70
C LEU A 179 1.28 15.81 -7.46
N PRO A 180 1.85 16.99 -7.13
CA PRO A 180 3.05 17.49 -7.80
C PRO A 180 4.30 16.69 -7.44
N ARG A 181 4.23 15.92 -6.34
CA ARG A 181 5.21 14.92 -5.90
C ARG A 181 4.43 13.77 -5.27
N PHE A 182 4.76 12.55 -5.68
CA PHE A 182 4.18 11.33 -5.13
C PHE A 182 5.07 10.69 -4.06
N THR A 183 6.31 11.15 -3.88
CA THR A 183 7.16 10.73 -2.75
C THR A 183 6.65 11.37 -1.46
N MET A 184 6.29 10.52 -0.49
CA MET A 184 5.90 10.89 0.86
C MET A 184 7.13 11.30 1.68
N ARG A 185 6.94 12.01 2.79
CA ARG A 185 8.05 12.48 3.63
C ARG A 185 8.98 11.37 4.15
N ASN A 186 8.47 10.16 4.34
CA ASN A 186 9.28 9.01 4.74
C ASN A 186 10.08 8.37 3.59
N GLY A 187 9.95 8.86 2.35
CA GLY A 187 10.62 8.34 1.16
C GLY A 187 9.81 7.30 0.36
N ASP A 188 8.69 6.83 0.88
CA ASP A 188 7.79 5.92 0.15
C ASP A 188 7.12 6.65 -1.02
N ILE A 189 6.72 5.89 -2.05
CA ILE A 189 5.82 6.38 -3.09
C ILE A 189 4.37 6.26 -2.58
N PHE A 190 3.61 7.34 -2.65
CA PHE A 190 2.22 7.38 -2.26
C PHE A 190 1.37 6.45 -3.11
N HIS A 191 0.45 5.76 -2.45
CA HIS A 191 -0.50 4.89 -3.08
C HIS A 191 -1.85 4.88 -2.34
N THR A 192 -2.95 5.13 -3.05
CA THR A 192 -4.26 5.38 -2.42
C THR A 192 -4.81 4.20 -1.61
N ASN A 193 -4.49 2.95 -2.00
CA ASN A 193 -4.97 1.75 -1.27
C ASN A 193 -3.98 1.25 -0.21
N ASP A 194 -2.83 1.92 -0.02
CA ASP A 194 -1.92 1.60 1.08
C ASP A 194 -2.57 1.96 2.43
N LEU A 195 -2.15 1.31 3.51
CA LEU A 195 -2.56 1.65 4.87
C LEU A 195 -1.72 2.82 5.40
N THR A 196 -1.86 3.99 4.79
CA THR A 196 -1.12 5.20 5.16
C THR A 196 -2.01 6.37 5.54
N ILE A 197 -1.45 7.26 6.36
CA ILE A 197 -2.02 8.57 6.70
C ILE A 197 -0.91 9.64 6.66
N ALA A 198 -1.32 10.88 6.39
CA ALA A 198 -0.52 12.07 6.60
C ALA A 198 -1.00 12.81 7.85
N VAL A 199 -0.10 13.45 8.59
CA VAL A 199 -0.46 14.20 9.81
C VAL A 199 0.08 15.62 9.82
N HIS A 200 -0.70 16.55 10.39
CA HIS A 200 -0.31 17.94 10.61
C HIS A 200 0.81 18.05 11.66
N SER A 201 1.53 19.17 11.65
CA SER A 201 2.68 19.41 12.55
C SER A 201 2.30 19.32 14.04
N SER A 202 1.05 19.64 14.40
CA SER A 202 0.51 19.49 15.75
C SER A 202 0.46 18.04 16.26
N LEU A 203 0.52 17.05 15.37
CA LEU A 203 0.54 15.62 15.70
C LEU A 203 1.91 14.98 15.44
N SER A 204 2.99 15.76 15.58
CA SER A 204 4.35 15.32 15.26
C SER A 204 4.86 14.12 16.05
N SER A 205 4.30 13.85 17.23
CA SER A 205 4.59 12.65 18.02
C SER A 205 4.16 11.34 17.34
N LEU A 206 3.32 11.42 16.30
CA LEU A 206 2.89 10.26 15.51
C LEU A 206 3.81 9.95 14.32
N ASP A 207 4.85 10.77 14.05
CA ASP A 207 5.74 10.56 12.91
C ASP A 207 6.37 9.17 12.90
N ASN A 208 6.27 8.51 11.74
CA ASN A 208 6.84 7.18 11.51
C ASN A 208 6.36 6.15 12.56
N LYS A 209 5.08 6.21 12.94
CA LYS A 209 4.41 5.27 13.86
C LYS A 209 3.25 4.52 13.21
N TRP A 210 2.89 3.39 13.79
CA TRP A 210 1.58 2.75 13.60
C TRP A 210 0.51 3.42 14.45
N VAL A 211 -0.63 3.72 13.86
CA VAL A 211 -1.75 4.41 14.52
C VAL A 211 -3.05 3.71 14.18
N ARG A 212 -3.86 3.36 15.18
CA ARG A 212 -5.26 2.94 14.95
C ARG A 212 -6.11 4.18 14.74
N ILE A 213 -6.84 4.22 13.63
CA ILE A 213 -7.86 5.21 13.35
C ILE A 213 -9.23 4.54 13.43
N THR A 214 -10.16 5.14 14.17
CA THR A 214 -11.53 4.62 14.34
C THR A 214 -12.55 5.68 13.93
N ASN A 215 -13.53 5.27 13.14
CA ASN A 215 -14.72 6.09 12.89
C ASN A 215 -15.78 5.76 13.97
N PRO A 216 -16.02 6.67 14.95
CA PRO A 216 -16.94 6.40 16.04
C PRO A 216 -18.40 6.24 15.55
N THR A 217 -18.75 6.78 14.39
CA THR A 217 -20.11 6.71 13.84
C THR A 217 -20.51 5.30 13.42
N ASN A 218 -19.55 4.47 12.99
CA ASN A 218 -19.83 3.09 12.54
C ASN A 218 -18.99 2.02 13.24
N GLY A 219 -18.13 2.41 14.19
CA GLY A 219 -17.28 1.51 14.96
C GLY A 219 -16.12 0.87 14.19
N LYS A 220 -15.97 1.14 12.89
CA LYS A 220 -14.86 0.58 12.10
C LYS A 220 -13.54 1.19 12.52
N SER A 221 -12.50 0.36 12.56
CA SER A 221 -11.12 0.79 12.83
C SER A 221 -10.12 0.12 11.89
N VAL A 222 -9.02 0.82 11.62
CA VAL A 222 -7.88 0.33 10.86
C VAL A 222 -6.59 0.90 11.42
N VAL A 223 -5.53 0.10 11.40
CA VAL A 223 -4.18 0.52 11.75
C VAL A 223 -3.46 0.94 10.47
N ALA A 224 -2.90 2.14 10.48
CA ALA A 224 -2.18 2.73 9.37
C ALA A 224 -0.80 3.24 9.80
N ARG A 225 0.08 3.45 8.82
CA ARG A 225 1.40 4.04 8.98
C ARG A 225 1.31 5.55 8.79
N VAL A 226 1.97 6.32 9.66
CA VAL A 226 2.22 7.74 9.39
C VAL A 226 3.42 7.87 8.50
N THR A 227 3.19 8.11 7.22
CA THR A 227 4.23 8.16 6.18
C THR A 227 4.50 9.57 5.68
N ASP A 228 3.58 10.50 5.93
CA ASP A 228 3.66 11.84 5.34
C ASP A 228 3.22 12.96 6.28
N ARG A 229 3.49 14.19 5.85
CA ARG A 229 3.01 15.42 6.49
C ARG A 229 2.02 16.13 5.60
N GLY A 230 0.86 16.45 6.18
CA GLY A 230 -0.26 17.05 5.47
C GLY A 230 -1.29 17.55 6.46
N GLY A 231 -2.56 17.59 6.05
CA GLY A 231 -3.63 18.09 6.87
C GLY A 231 -3.55 19.60 7.14
N SER A 232 -4.55 20.07 7.88
CA SER A 232 -4.67 21.46 8.34
C SER A 232 -4.90 21.47 9.84
N THR A 233 -4.82 22.64 10.47
CA THR A 233 -5.18 22.80 11.89
C THR A 233 -6.60 22.27 12.18
N ASP A 234 -7.54 22.47 11.25
CA ASP A 234 -8.95 22.08 11.40
C ASP A 234 -9.22 20.62 11.02
N ALA A 235 -8.26 19.96 10.36
CA ALA A 235 -8.32 18.54 10.02
C ALA A 235 -6.89 17.98 9.99
N PRO A 236 -6.32 17.64 11.16
CA PRO A 236 -4.89 17.35 11.28
C PRO A 236 -4.48 15.96 10.80
N ILE A 237 -5.41 15.14 10.30
CA ILE A 237 -5.11 13.83 9.72
C ILE A 237 -5.74 13.76 8.33
N ASP A 238 -4.93 13.41 7.33
CA ASP A 238 -5.41 13.05 6.00
C ASP A 238 -5.19 11.56 5.77
N LEU A 239 -6.28 10.85 5.52
CA LEU A 239 -6.29 9.41 5.30
C LEU A 239 -5.98 9.11 3.83
N SER A 240 -5.21 8.06 3.54
CA SER A 240 -5.23 7.48 2.19
C SER A 240 -6.67 7.10 1.80
N ALA A 241 -7.11 7.54 0.63
CA ALA A 241 -8.53 7.47 0.30
C ALA A 241 -9.02 6.02 0.20
N GLY A 242 -8.29 5.17 -0.52
CA GLY A 242 -8.68 3.78 -0.71
C GLY A 242 -8.41 2.87 0.49
N GLY A 243 -7.24 3.00 1.10
CA GLY A 243 -6.76 2.06 2.13
C GLY A 243 -7.41 2.31 3.48
N VAL A 244 -7.68 3.58 3.81
CA VAL A 244 -8.17 3.99 5.13
C VAL A 244 -9.52 4.70 5.02
N GLY A 245 -9.64 5.76 4.22
CA GLY A 245 -10.83 6.62 4.17
C GLY A 245 -12.11 5.89 3.75
N VAL A 246 -12.10 5.24 2.59
CA VAL A 246 -13.25 4.48 2.06
C VAL A 246 -13.59 3.30 2.97
N TYR A 247 -12.59 2.57 3.48
CA TYR A 247 -12.81 1.46 4.41
C TYR A 247 -13.55 1.93 5.68
N LEU A 248 -13.12 3.05 6.27
CA LEU A 248 -13.74 3.65 7.45
C LEU A 248 -15.06 4.38 7.15
N GLY A 249 -15.39 4.64 5.87
CA GLY A 249 -16.52 5.49 5.50
C GLY A 249 -16.30 6.97 5.85
N VAL A 250 -15.05 7.43 5.80
CA VAL A 250 -14.64 8.81 6.12
C VAL A 250 -14.19 9.49 4.84
N ARG A 251 -14.84 10.62 4.51
CA ARG A 251 -14.34 11.60 3.52
C ARG A 251 -13.89 12.88 4.21
N ARG A 252 -14.72 13.40 5.11
CA ARG A 252 -14.39 14.37 6.15
C ARG A 252 -15.27 14.07 7.36
N ALA A 253 -14.68 13.66 8.47
CA ALA A 253 -15.45 13.33 9.67
C ALA A 253 -14.55 13.35 10.92
N THR A 254 -15.19 13.45 12.09
CA THR A 254 -14.51 13.22 13.36
C THR A 254 -14.11 11.75 13.48
N VAL A 255 -12.84 11.50 13.81
CA VAL A 255 -12.27 10.18 14.09
C VAL A 255 -11.54 10.20 15.41
N THR A 256 -11.35 9.03 16.01
CA THR A 256 -10.37 8.85 17.09
C THR A 256 -9.09 8.23 16.55
N TYR A 257 -7.96 8.62 17.11
CA TYR A 257 -6.66 7.99 16.87
C TYR A 257 -6.06 7.50 18.18
N GLY A 258 -5.21 6.48 18.12
CA GLY A 258 -4.52 5.96 19.30
C GLY A 258 -3.52 4.84 18.99
N PRO A 259 -2.99 4.18 20.04
CA PRO A 259 -2.20 2.97 19.90
C PRO A 259 -2.89 1.91 19.03
N PRO A 260 -2.12 1.13 18.26
CA PRO A 260 -2.63 0.21 17.25
C PRO A 260 -3.38 -1.00 17.78
#